data_AF-A0A2U8W8U5-F1
#
_entry.id   AF-A0A2U8W8U5-F1
#
_cell.length_a   1.000
_cell.length_b   1.000
_cell.length_c   1.000
_cell.angle_alpha   90.00
_cell.angle_beta   90.00
_cell.angle_gamma   90.00
#
_symmetry.space_group_name_H-M   'P 1'
#
loop_
_entity.id
_entity.type
_entity.pdbx_description
1 polymer ?
#
loop_
_entity_poly.entity_id
_entity_poly.type
_entity_poly.pdbx_seq_one_letter_code
_entity_poly.pdbx_strand_id
1 'polypeptide(L)'
;MLKFSRLAVLLTALPLAACVPTAPPEWLVLPADPALGVRAPRYSAVTAGVQRYDVVDPKDWRELNRAVTPKPGQGGMEGMPGMGGTDHSKMPGMNGMPGMGGKRDTGGR
;
A
#
# COMPACT_ATOMS: atom_id res chain seq x y z
N MET A 1 -7.47 9.06 -51.17
CA MET A 1 -7.59 9.90 -49.95
C MET A 1 -6.58 9.54 -48.86
N LEU A 2 -6.11 8.28 -48.74
CA LEU A 2 -5.14 7.85 -47.72
C LEU A 2 -3.72 8.49 -47.80
N LYS A 3 -3.29 8.99 -48.98
CA LYS A 3 -1.95 9.57 -49.18
C LYS A 3 -1.79 10.96 -48.55
N PHE A 4 -2.83 11.78 -48.59
CA PHE A 4 -2.83 13.14 -48.00
C PHE A 4 -2.89 13.10 -46.48
N SER A 5 -3.54 12.08 -45.90
CA SER A 5 -3.60 11.87 -44.46
C SER A 5 -2.22 11.52 -43.87
N ARG A 6 -1.42 10.70 -44.57
CA ARG A 6 -0.04 10.39 -44.14
C ARG A 6 0.87 11.62 -44.19
N LEU A 7 0.70 12.47 -45.21
CA LEU A 7 1.44 13.72 -45.34
C LEU A 7 1.06 14.70 -44.21
N ALA A 8 -0.23 14.81 -43.89
CA ALA A 8 -0.72 15.65 -42.81
C ALA A 8 -0.21 15.20 -41.43
N VAL A 9 -0.17 13.89 -41.17
CA VAL A 9 0.40 13.33 -39.92
C VAL A 9 1.91 13.56 -39.82
N LEU A 10 2.65 13.46 -40.93
CA LEU A 10 4.09 13.75 -40.95
C LEU A 10 4.36 15.24 -40.69
N LEU A 11 3.56 16.14 -41.27
CA LEU A 11 3.69 17.58 -41.11
C LEU A 11 3.36 18.05 -39.68
N THR A 12 2.45 17.39 -38.97
CA THR A 12 2.14 17.71 -37.57
C THR A 12 3.14 17.12 -36.57
N ALA A 13 3.85 16.05 -36.93
CA ALA A 13 4.88 15.43 -36.08
C ALA A 13 6.19 16.23 -36.01
N LEU A 14 6.54 16.95 -37.08
CA LEU A 14 7.75 17.78 -37.19
C LEU A 14 7.89 18.85 -36.08
N PRO A 15 6.88 19.71 -35.80
CA PRO A 15 6.99 20.71 -34.74
C PRO A 15 7.00 20.08 -33.34
N LEU A 16 6.34 18.93 -33.14
CA LEU A 16 6.36 18.21 -31.86
C LEU A 16 7.76 17.65 -31.54
N ALA A 17 8.49 17.20 -32.56
CA ALA A 17 9.88 16.75 -32.40
C ALA A 17 10.83 17.89 -32.00
N ALA A 18 10.52 19.15 -32.32
CA ALA A 18 11.33 20.31 -31.95
C ALA A 18 11.22 20.70 -30.46
N CYS A 19 10.20 20.20 -29.74
CA CYS A 19 10.03 20.44 -28.30
C CYS A 19 10.69 19.37 -27.42
N VAL A 20 11.28 18.32 -28.00
CA VAL A 20 11.96 17.27 -27.25
C VAL A 20 13.47 17.50 -27.32
N PRO A 21 14.17 17.69 -26.18
CA PRO A 21 15.62 17.71 -26.15
C PRO A 21 16.15 16.42 -26.78
N THR A 22 16.94 16.53 -27.85
CA THR A 22 17.54 15.37 -28.54
C THR A 22 18.67 14.74 -27.74
N ALA A 23 19.18 15.45 -26.74
CA ALA A 23 20.14 14.98 -25.76
C ALA A 23 19.76 15.50 -24.37
N PRO A 24 20.05 14.73 -23.31
CA PRO A 24 19.97 15.26 -21.95
C PRO A 24 20.94 16.44 -21.80
N PRO A 25 20.60 17.46 -21.00
CA PRO A 25 21.51 18.56 -20.76
C PRO A 25 22.75 18.06 -20.02
N GLU A 26 23.90 18.68 -20.30
CA GLU A 26 25.21 18.19 -19.87
C GLU A 26 25.32 17.99 -18.34
N TRP A 27 24.72 18.88 -17.56
CA TRP A 27 24.66 18.78 -16.09
C TRP A 27 23.89 17.56 -15.56
N LEU A 28 23.06 16.92 -16.39
CA LEU A 28 22.28 15.73 -16.01
C LEU A 28 23.05 14.43 -16.30
N VAL A 29 23.95 14.44 -17.29
CA VAL A 29 24.70 13.25 -17.75
C VAL A 29 26.12 13.20 -17.17
N LEU A 30 26.67 14.34 -16.77
CA LEU A 30 27.97 14.36 -16.12
C LEU A 30 27.89 13.75 -14.71
N PRO A 31 28.87 12.92 -14.33
CA PRO A 31 29.06 12.56 -12.93
C PRO A 31 29.18 13.83 -12.07
N ALA A 32 28.71 13.75 -10.83
CA ALA A 32 28.91 14.83 -9.87
C ALA A 32 30.41 15.13 -9.74
N ASP A 33 30.78 16.40 -9.88
CA ASP A 33 32.17 16.84 -9.70
C ASP A 33 32.58 16.67 -8.21
N PRO A 34 33.54 15.78 -7.90
CA PRO A 34 33.97 15.55 -6.52
C PRO A 34 34.76 16.73 -5.92
N ALA A 35 35.21 17.69 -6.74
CA ALA A 35 35.86 18.90 -6.27
C ALA A 35 34.87 19.92 -5.70
N LEU A 36 33.57 19.77 -5.99
CA LEU A 36 32.52 20.61 -5.42
C LEU A 36 32.16 20.12 -4.01
N GLY A 37 32.37 20.98 -3.02
CA GLY A 37 31.96 20.71 -1.65
C GLY A 37 30.43 20.61 -1.54
N VAL A 38 29.92 19.47 -1.10
CA VAL A 38 28.50 19.29 -0.76
C VAL A 38 28.26 19.57 0.72
N ARG A 39 27.03 19.96 1.08
CA ARG A 39 26.63 20.08 2.49
C ARG A 39 26.77 18.71 3.17
N ALA A 40 27.51 18.66 4.27
CA ALA A 40 27.63 17.44 5.07
C ALA A 40 26.25 16.90 5.48
N PRO A 41 25.96 15.60 5.26
CA PRO A 41 24.75 14.97 5.78
C PRO A 41 24.64 15.20 7.29
N ARG A 42 23.44 15.57 7.74
CA ARG A 42 23.14 15.68 9.17
C ARG A 42 22.28 14.47 9.55
N TYR A 43 22.80 13.66 10.47
CA TYR A 43 22.02 12.59 11.08
C TYR A 43 21.16 13.18 12.19
N SER A 44 19.85 12.94 12.14
CA SER A 44 18.94 13.17 13.26
C SER A 44 18.59 11.83 13.90
N ALA A 45 18.36 11.83 15.21
CA ALA A 45 17.82 10.66 15.87
C ALA A 45 16.38 10.45 15.38
N VAL A 46 16.16 9.39 14.59
CA VAL A 46 14.82 8.98 14.12
C VAL A 46 13.92 8.64 15.31
N THR A 47 14.52 8.32 16.45
CA THR A 47 13.81 8.00 17.69
C THR A 47 13.54 9.20 18.60
N ALA A 48 13.80 10.43 18.15
CA ALA A 48 13.48 11.61 18.93
C ALA A 48 11.94 11.71 19.10
N GLY A 49 11.46 11.54 20.34
CA GLY A 49 10.04 11.65 20.68
C GLY A 49 9.21 10.37 20.58
N VAL A 50 9.81 9.21 20.28
CA VAL A 50 9.09 7.93 20.37
C VAL A 50 9.20 7.32 21.76
N GLN A 51 8.06 6.87 22.27
CA GLN A 51 7.99 6.05 23.47
C GLN A 51 8.64 4.69 23.19
N ARG A 52 9.66 4.31 23.97
CA ARG A 52 10.19 2.95 23.93
C ARG A 52 9.17 2.00 24.55
N TYR A 53 8.85 0.95 23.81
CA TYR A 53 8.11 -0.19 24.31
C TYR A 53 9.07 -1.39 24.37
N ASP A 54 9.32 -1.89 25.57
CA ASP A 54 10.06 -3.12 25.76
C ASP A 54 9.13 -4.32 25.56
N VAL A 55 9.66 -5.39 24.99
CA VAL A 55 8.94 -6.66 24.85
C VAL A 55 8.95 -7.36 26.19
N VAL A 56 7.91 -7.13 26.99
CA VAL A 56 7.79 -7.71 28.34
C VAL A 56 7.28 -9.15 28.33
N ASP A 57 6.44 -9.53 27.38
CA ASP A 57 5.86 -10.88 27.28
C ASP A 57 5.28 -11.14 25.87
N PRO A 58 5.41 -12.34 25.27
CA PRO A 58 4.75 -12.70 24.03
C PRO A 58 3.23 -12.73 24.21
N LYS A 59 2.53 -11.71 23.69
CA LYS A 59 1.06 -11.66 23.70
C LYS A 59 0.48 -12.41 22.51
N ASP A 60 -0.72 -12.98 22.67
CA ASP A 60 -1.48 -13.52 21.54
C ASP A 60 -1.92 -12.37 20.61
N TRP A 61 -1.41 -12.41 19.37
CA TRP A 61 -1.73 -11.42 18.34
C TRP A 61 -3.24 -11.34 18.03
N ARG A 62 -4.00 -12.44 18.21
CA ARG A 62 -5.44 -12.44 18.00
C ARG A 62 -6.17 -11.62 19.06
N GLU A 63 -5.70 -11.68 20.31
CA GLU A 63 -6.24 -10.88 21.40
C GLU A 63 -5.92 -9.39 21.20
N LEU A 64 -4.68 -9.08 20.81
CA LEU A 64 -4.27 -7.71 20.49
C LEU A 64 -5.12 -7.11 19.37
N ASN A 65 -5.36 -7.85 18.29
CA ASN A 65 -6.19 -7.38 17.20
C ASN A 65 -7.65 -7.18 17.63
N ARG A 66 -8.22 -8.10 18.43
CA ARG A 66 -9.56 -7.92 18.99
C ARG A 66 -9.68 -6.65 19.84
N ALA A 67 -8.62 -6.28 20.57
CA ALA A 67 -8.62 -5.09 21.42
C ALA A 67 -8.64 -3.76 20.64
N VAL A 68 -8.03 -3.73 19.44
CA VAL A 68 -7.96 -2.52 18.59
C VAL A 68 -8.94 -2.54 17.42
N THR A 69 -9.66 -3.65 17.20
CA THR A 69 -10.66 -3.77 16.13
C THR A 69 -11.80 -2.79 16.42
N PRO A 70 -12.15 -1.89 15.46
CA PRO A 70 -13.28 -1.00 15.61
C PRO A 70 -14.55 -1.80 15.92
N LYS A 71 -15.26 -1.41 16.99
CA LYS A 71 -16.51 -2.09 17.34
C LYS A 71 -17.57 -1.78 16.28
N PRO A 72 -18.46 -2.73 15.95
CA PRO A 72 -19.62 -2.44 15.12
C PRO A 72 -20.38 -1.24 15.72
N GLY A 73 -20.66 -0.21 14.90
CA GLY A 73 -21.28 1.05 15.31
C GLY A 73 -20.31 2.21 15.57
N GLN A 74 -19.02 1.94 15.87
CA GLN A 74 -18.04 3.01 16.11
C GLN A 74 -17.46 3.64 14.83
N GLY A 75 -17.65 2.99 13.68
CA GLY A 75 -17.31 3.53 12.37
C GLY A 75 -18.49 4.26 11.76
N GLY A 76 -18.83 5.45 12.25
CA GLY A 76 -19.51 6.57 11.56
C GLY A 76 -20.66 6.32 10.57
N MET A 77 -21.27 5.13 10.54
CA MET A 77 -22.30 4.73 9.57
C MET A 77 -23.65 4.44 10.23
N GLU A 78 -23.83 4.82 11.50
CA GLU A 78 -25.12 4.71 12.22
C GLU A 78 -26.24 5.60 11.65
N GLY A 79 -25.95 6.40 10.61
CA GLY A 79 -26.88 7.39 10.04
C GLY A 79 -27.38 7.12 8.63
N MET A 80 -27.08 6.00 7.97
CA MET A 80 -27.62 5.71 6.62
C MET A 80 -29.01 5.06 6.72
N PRO A 81 -30.12 5.78 6.45
CA PRO A 81 -31.45 5.21 6.46
C PRO A 81 -31.63 4.43 5.15
N GLY A 82 -31.73 3.10 5.23
CA GLY A 82 -32.05 2.28 4.04
C GLY A 82 -31.48 0.87 4.00
N MET A 83 -30.51 0.50 4.86
CA MET A 83 -30.01 -0.88 4.95
C MET A 83 -30.53 -1.60 6.20
N GLY A 84 -31.83 -1.52 6.43
CA GLY A 84 -32.50 -2.26 7.49
C GLY A 84 -32.50 -3.77 7.21
N GLY A 85 -31.78 -4.52 8.03
CA GLY A 85 -32.13 -5.89 8.45
C GLY A 85 -32.38 -6.91 7.34
N THR A 86 -31.32 -7.49 6.79
CA THR A 86 -31.44 -8.86 6.26
C THR A 86 -31.38 -9.81 7.45
N ASP A 87 -32.54 -10.31 7.88
CA ASP A 87 -32.68 -11.34 8.91
C ASP A 87 -31.88 -12.60 8.50
N HIS A 88 -30.73 -12.82 9.14
CA HIS A 88 -29.87 -13.99 8.88
C HIS A 88 -30.44 -15.29 9.46
N SER A 89 -31.57 -15.25 10.18
CA SER A 89 -32.22 -16.42 10.80
C SER A 89 -32.82 -17.41 9.79
N LYS A 90 -32.77 -17.10 8.49
CA LYS A 90 -33.33 -17.90 7.40
C LYS A 90 -32.32 -18.65 6.53
N MET A 91 -31.04 -18.71 6.88
CA MET A 91 -30.11 -19.59 6.16
C MET A 91 -30.30 -21.04 6.62
N PRO A 92 -30.75 -21.98 5.76
CA PRO A 92 -30.83 -23.39 6.11
C PRO A 92 -29.43 -23.92 6.44
N GLY A 93 -29.34 -24.63 7.56
CA GLY A 93 -28.07 -24.99 8.19
C GLY A 93 -27.09 -25.74 7.30
N MET A 94 -25.84 -25.28 7.29
CA MET A 94 -24.68 -26.10 6.90
C MET A 94 -24.16 -26.90 8.11
N ASN A 95 -25.07 -27.54 8.85
CA ASN A 95 -24.73 -28.51 9.89
C ASN A 95 -24.33 -29.82 9.19
N GLY A 96 -23.10 -29.92 8.72
CA GLY A 96 -22.70 -31.10 7.94
C GLY A 96 -21.26 -31.19 7.44
N MET A 97 -20.28 -30.51 8.06
CA MET A 97 -18.87 -30.87 7.82
C MET A 97 -18.30 -31.59 9.04
N PRO A 98 -18.14 -32.93 8.98
CA PRO A 98 -17.45 -33.69 10.02
C PRO A 98 -15.94 -33.55 9.85
N GLY A 99 -15.26 -33.23 10.96
CA GLY A 99 -13.98 -33.83 11.32
C GLY A 99 -12.75 -33.46 10.49
N MET A 100 -11.96 -32.53 11.03
CA MET A 100 -10.50 -32.67 11.06
C MET A 100 -10.00 -32.38 12.48
N GLY A 101 -10.34 -33.29 13.39
CA GLY A 101 -9.61 -33.46 14.64
C GLY A 101 -8.25 -34.07 14.34
N GLY A 102 -7.22 -33.24 14.26
CA GLY A 102 -5.83 -33.65 14.31
C GLY A 102 -5.26 -33.31 15.67
N LYS A 103 -5.21 -34.29 16.57
CA LYS A 103 -4.31 -34.28 17.74
C LYS A 103 -2.93 -33.79 17.27
N ARG A 104 -2.37 -32.78 17.93
CA ARG A 104 -0.92 -32.59 17.93
C ARG A 104 -0.40 -33.20 19.22
N ASP A 105 0.36 -34.26 19.05
CA ASP A 105 1.01 -34.98 20.11
C ASP A 105 1.97 -34.06 20.87
N THR A 106 1.77 -34.00 22.18
CA THR A 106 2.77 -33.54 23.13
C THR A 106 3.89 -34.59 23.19
N GLY A 107 4.93 -34.38 22.38
CA GLY A 107 6.19 -35.13 22.46
C GLY A 107 7.29 -34.22 22.99
N GLY A 108 7.69 -34.42 24.23
CA GLY A 108 8.89 -33.81 24.80
C GLY A 108 10.16 -34.52 24.35
N ARG A 109 11.21 -33.74 24.12
CA ARG A 109 12.54 -33.91 24.70
C ARG A 109 13.36 -32.64 24.48
#